data_AF-A0A412IA34-F1
#
_entry.id   AF-A0A412IA34-F1
#
_cell.length_a   1.000
_cell.length_b   1.000
_cell.length_c   1.000
_cell.angle_alpha   90.00
_cell.angle_beta   90.00
_cell.angle_gamma   90.00
#
_symmetry.space_group_name_H-M   'P 1'
#
loop_
_entity.id
_entity.type
_entity.pdbx_description
1 polymer ?
#
loop_
_entity_poly.entity_id
_entity_poly.type
_entity_poly.pdbx_seq_one_letter_code
_entity_poly.pdbx_strand_id
1 'polypeptide(L)' 'MAKESEERKKVKEKLVKKNDKLPFSLSLYVKVSRMVQDLNRLARANRLVEPEDVLYSIQQEGAPKGKFYVVRNY' A
#
# COMPACT_ATOMS: atom_id res chain seq x y z
N MET A 1 -6.36 20.89 -7.83
CA MET A 1 -5.57 19.66 -7.54
C MET A 1 -6.22 18.95 -6.37
N ALA A 2 -6.62 17.69 -6.50
CA ALA A 2 -7.14 16.94 -5.35
C ALA A 2 -6.03 16.76 -4.31
N LYS A 3 -6.31 17.08 -3.04
CA LYS A 3 -5.35 16.87 -1.94
C LYS A 3 -5.03 15.38 -1.84
N GLU A 4 -3.74 15.05 -1.78
CA GLU A 4 -3.29 13.67 -1.55
C GLU A 4 -3.78 13.19 -0.17
N SER A 5 -4.31 11.96 -0.11
CA SER A 5 -4.82 11.41 1.15
C SER A 5 -3.70 11.13 2.15
N GLU A 6 -3.99 11.30 3.43
CA GLU A 6 -3.03 11.05 4.51
C GLU A 6 -2.54 9.60 4.55
N GLU A 7 -3.38 8.62 4.17
CA GLU A 7 -2.97 7.22 4.05
C GLU A 7 -1.92 7.02 2.95
N ARG A 8 -2.04 7.74 1.84
CA ARG A 8 -1.12 7.62 0.70
C ARG A 8 0.25 8.19 1.03
N LYS A 9 0.28 9.34 1.69
CA LYS A 9 1.53 9.94 2.22
C LYS A 9 2.22 8.97 3.16
N LYS A 10 1.48 8.44 4.16
CA LYS A 10 2.02 7.48 5.13
C LYS A 10 2.59 6.22 4.46
N VAL A 11 1.91 5.66 3.45
CA VAL A 11 2.45 4.50 2.70
C VAL A 11 3.76 4.86 2.03
N LYS A 12 3.84 5.98 1.30
CA LYS A 12 5.07 6.37 0.59
C LYS A 12 6.24 6.68 1.53
N GLU A 13 5.97 7.34 2.65
CA GLU A 13 7.00 7.76 3.62
C GLU A 13 7.50 6.60 4.49
N LYS A 14 6.62 5.66 4.86
CA LYS A 14 6.95 4.59 5.82
C LYS A 14 7.29 3.25 5.17
N LEU A 15 6.84 3.00 3.94
CA LEU A 15 7.09 1.76 3.22
C LEU A 15 8.15 2.01 2.15
N VAL A 16 9.42 2.06 2.58
CA VAL A 16 10.57 2.45 1.76
C VAL A 16 11.36 1.23 1.31
N LYS A 17 11.54 0.25 2.19
CA LYS A 17 12.30 -0.98 1.94
C LYS A 17 11.37 -2.17 1.77
N LYS A 18 11.84 -3.18 1.03
CA LYS A 18 11.18 -4.47 0.96
C LYS A 18 10.87 -5.02 2.35
N ASN A 19 9.67 -5.59 2.49
CA ASN A 19 9.08 -6.14 3.70
C ASN A 19 8.66 -5.12 4.78
N ASP A 20 8.80 -3.81 4.53
CA ASP A 20 8.17 -2.82 5.41
C ASP A 20 6.66 -3.08 5.47
N LYS A 21 6.07 -2.97 6.66
CA LYS A 21 4.65 -3.18 6.91
C LYS A 21 4.06 -1.99 7.64
N LEU A 22 2.87 -1.55 7.20
CA LEU A 22 2.14 -0.46 7.82
C LEU A 22 0.71 -0.88 8.15
N PRO A 23 0.30 -0.91 9.43
CA PRO A 23 -1.04 -1.33 9.80
C PRO A 23 -2.09 -0.23 9.58
N PHE A 24 -3.25 -0.61 9.07
CA PHE A 24 -4.44 0.24 8.90
C PHE A 24 -5.65 -0.40 9.57
N SER A 25 -6.58 0.42 10.04
CA SER A 25 -7.88 -0.03 10.57
C SER A 25 -8.70 -0.72 9.48
N LEU A 26 -9.39 -1.82 9.79
CA LEU A 26 -10.33 -2.48 8.88
C LEU A 26 -11.43 -1.55 8.37
N SER A 27 -11.82 -0.52 9.15
CA SER A 27 -12.78 0.50 8.70
C SER A 27 -12.31 1.27 7.45
N LEU A 28 -11.02 1.26 7.16
CA LEU A 28 -10.41 1.92 5.99
C LEU A 28 -10.12 0.95 4.85
N TYR A 29 -10.47 -0.34 4.97
CA TYR A 29 -10.02 -1.39 4.04
C TYR A 29 -10.33 -1.06 2.58
N VAL A 30 -11.57 -0.67 2.27
CA VAL A 30 -11.98 -0.34 0.88
C VAL A 30 -11.19 0.86 0.34
N LYS A 31 -11.01 1.90 1.16
CA LYS A 31 -10.28 3.13 0.78
C LYS A 31 -8.80 2.82 0.49
N VAL A 32 -8.15 2.09 1.40
CA VAL A 32 -6.72 1.75 1.28
C VAL A 32 -6.49 0.75 0.15
N SER A 33 -7.39 -0.21 -0.08
CA SER A 33 -7.29 -1.16 -1.19
C SER A 33 -7.29 -0.48 -2.55
N ARG A 34 -8.21 0.48 -2.76
CA ARG A 34 -8.25 1.29 -3.99
C ARG A 34 -6.97 2.11 -4.16
N MET A 35 -6.51 2.74 -3.08
CA MET A 35 -5.26 3.50 -3.08
C MET A 35 -4.04 2.62 -3.42
N VAL A 36 -3.94 1.41 -2.87
CA VAL A 36 -2.86 0.44 -3.17
C VAL A 36 -2.91 0.02 -4.64
N GLN A 37 -4.09 -0.26 -5.19
CA GLN A 37 -4.25 -0.57 -6.62
C GLN A 37 -3.75 0.58 -7.51
N ASP A 38 -4.10 1.83 -7.17
CA ASP A 38 -3.61 3.01 -7.90
C ASP A 38 -2.09 3.17 -7.79
N LEU A 39 -1.52 2.96 -6.61
CA LEU A 39 -0.07 3.01 -6.42
C LEU A 39 0.65 1.94 -7.25
N ASN A 40 0.12 0.72 -7.31
CA ASN A 40 0.69 -0.35 -8.13
C ASN A 40 0.54 -0.08 -9.64
N ARG A 41 -0.57 0.53 -10.07
CA ARG A 41 -0.73 0.97 -11.46
C ARG A 41 0.33 2.01 -11.84
N LEU A 42 0.57 2.99 -10.96
CA LEU A 42 1.60 4.01 -11.18
C LEU A 42 3.01 3.42 -11.11
N ALA A 43 3.27 2.46 -10.22
CA ALA A 43 4.55 1.78 -10.14
C ALA A 43 4.93 1.11 -11.45
N ARG A 44 3.98 0.37 -12.05
CA ARG A 44 4.15 -0.27 -13.37
C ARG A 44 4.35 0.75 -14.49
N ALA A 45 3.54 1.81 -14.52
CA ALA A 45 3.69 2.86 -15.53
C ALA A 45 5.07 3.54 -15.48
N ASN A 46 5.64 3.67 -14.28
CA ASN A 46 6.98 4.22 -14.07
C ASN A 46 8.10 3.17 -14.12
N ARG A 47 7.79 1.91 -14.48
CA ARG A 47 8.74 0.78 -14.55
C ARG A 47 9.53 0.57 -13.25
N LEU A 48 8.89 0.81 -12.11
CA LEU A 48 9.47 0.52 -10.79
C LEU A 48 9.39 -0.98 -10.45
N VAL A 49 8.47 -1.69 -11.11
CA VAL A 49 8.25 -3.13 -11.02
C VAL A 49 7.86 -3.64 -12.42
N GLU A 50 7.99 -4.94 -12.63
CA GLU A 50 7.53 -5.60 -13.85
C GLU A 50 5.99 -5.52 -14.00
N PRO A 51 5.44 -5.67 -15.22
CA PRO A 51 4.00 -5.52 -15.47
C PRO A 51 3.09 -6.45 -14.66
N GLU A 52 3.59 -7.63 -14.31
CA GLU A 52 2.92 -8.68 -13.55
C GLU A 52 3.08 -8.51 -12.03
N ASP A 53 4.04 -7.67 -11.63
CA ASP A 53 4.43 -7.48 -10.25
C ASP A 53 3.66 -6.33 -9.57
N VAL A 54 3.59 -6.40 -8.24
CA VAL A 54 2.95 -5.38 -7.40
C VAL A 54 3.93 -4.82 -6.39
N LEU A 55 4.03 -3.50 -6.34
CA LEU A 55 4.92 -2.79 -5.44
C LEU A 55 4.47 -2.87 -3.97
N TYR A 56 3.16 -2.82 -3.77
CA TYR A 56 2.51 -2.92 -2.48
C TYR A 56 1.45 -4.03 -2.47
N SER A 57 1.36 -4.79 -1.38
CA SER A 57 0.34 -5.81 -1.16
C SER A 57 -0.47 -5.53 0.11
N ILE A 58 -1.64 -6.15 0.24
CA ILE A 58 -2.45 -6.13 1.46
C ILE A 58 -2.37 -7.50 2.12
N GLN A 59 -2.03 -7.54 3.40
CA GLN A 59 -1.89 -8.77 4.18
C GLN A 59 -2.69 -8.66 5.49
N GLN A 60 -3.52 -9.65 5.80
CA GLN A 60 -4.22 -9.74 7.10
C GLN A 60 -3.45 -10.57 8.12
N GLU A 61 -2.67 -11.55 7.65
CA GLU A 61 -1.88 -12.42 8.51
C GLU A 61 -0.84 -11.63 9.32
N GLY A 62 -0.80 -11.91 10.63
CA GLY A 62 0.08 -11.23 11.60
C GLY A 62 -0.32 -9.79 11.92
N ALA A 63 -1.40 -9.26 11.35
CA ALA A 63 -1.90 -7.92 11.68
C ALA A 63 -2.61 -7.92 13.05
N PRO A 64 -2.52 -6.83 13.84
CA PRO A 64 -3.27 -6.72 15.09
C PRO A 64 -4.77 -6.84 14.85
N LYS A 65 -5.52 -7.27 15.88
CA LYS A 65 -6.99 -7.39 15.82
C LYS A 65 -7.63 -6.08 15.32
N GLY A 66 -8.53 -6.20 14.34
CA GLY A 66 -9.21 -5.05 13.75
C GLY A 66 -8.39 -4.27 12.72
N LYS A 67 -7.23 -4.80 12.29
CA LYS A 67 -6.33 -4.15 11.32
C LYS A 67 -5.90 -5.10 10.20
N PHE A 68 -5.28 -4.53 9.18
CA PHE A 68 -4.56 -5.21 8.12
C PHE A 68 -3.27 -4.44 7.80
N TYR A 69 -2.29 -5.10 7.20
CA TYR A 69 -1.07 -4.47 6.71
C TYR A 69 -1.17 -4.07 5.25
N VAL A 70 -0.58 -2.94 4.91
CA VAL A 70 0.01 -2.72 3.58
C VAL A 70 1.49 -3.06 3.67
N VAL A 71 1.99 -3.86 2.73
CA VAL A 71 3.36 -4.38 2.72
C VAL A 71 4.08 -3.92 1.45
N ARG A 72 5.35 -3.52 1.56
CA ARG A 72 6.22 -3.22 0.42
C ARG A 72 6.89 -4.49 -0.10
N ASN A 73 6.75 -4.82 -1.38
CA ASN A 73 7.30 -6.06 -1.93
C ASN A 73 8.69 -5.90 -2.57
N TYR A 74 9.13 -4.67 -2.89
CA TYR A 74 10.40 -4.34 -3.58
C TYR A 74 11.16 -3.22 -2.88
#